data_AF-A0A924GM01-F1
#
_entry.id   AF-A0A924GM01-F1
#
_cell.length_a   1.000
_cell.length_b   1.000
_cell.length_c   1.000
_cell.angle_alpha   90.00
_cell.angle_beta   90.00
_cell.angle_gamma   90.00
#
_symmetry.space_group_name_H-M   'P 1'
#
loop_
_entity.id
_entity.type
_entity.pdbx_description
1 polymer ?
#
loop_
_entity_poly.entity_id
_entity_poly.type
_entity_poly.pdbx_seq_one_letter_code
_entity_poly.pdbx_strand_id
1 'polypeptide(L)'
;MNPTEAENRTPPTADVAERRLAVLAQCRDAQQAWQQQPGRTLMLFLDGTGNMLGVNEDTNVVKLFRAVDKSAAARQIAYYDPGVGSANEFPAVEPFARWLRRAVQLIGLALGGGVFDNIAEAYRFLAENYKDGDRICVFGFSRGAFTARAVGGMVNMYGLVHPAGLSILPAMVRSYFSPQDASNRAGRGRAEFAFDVATHFSLGRRPLLHFIGVWDTVESVGLDLFGKGLKISNNPTIAEKRFVHVRHALALHEIRHKYAPRNYTAPDFDAEEMRYRSFDERWFRGNHSDVGGSYEEDGLSNITLAWMMAEAASCGVCFTPGAAPPVQALQPLHDQVRQVPFWAWTGLGPRPRKPADQLDPSALPVNKATPALPMRQTAPRMFWLGWALAVAAALSGWQAAFHANTACNRGDGTFSLLLAQLLAPFHDRLGVSCDAERVQLALAWDWVFCVVYGLLLAWLVSWGARRAALAAIARGQRFGWLTRQMPWLMLGLVGADILENWLSYRLGSGDPLSLCLVAAGGACSWPLLLLAFSSLVKFSCLALLAKVIVKPL
;
A
#
# COMPACT_ATOMS: atom_id res chain seq x y z
N MET A 1 -37.34 -28.46 24.29
CA MET A 1 -37.45 -27.58 23.12
C MET A 1 -37.70 -26.17 23.64
N ASN A 2 -36.67 -25.33 23.68
CA ASN A 2 -36.76 -23.93 24.11
C ASN A 2 -36.88 -23.03 22.88
N PRO A 3 -37.93 -22.21 22.76
CA PRO A 3 -38.08 -21.26 21.68
C PRO A 3 -37.36 -19.95 22.05
N THR A 4 -36.03 -19.92 21.95
CA THR A 4 -35.22 -18.70 22.19
C THR A 4 -34.07 -18.50 21.19
N GLU A 5 -34.20 -19.00 19.96
CA GLU A 5 -33.18 -18.77 18.90
C GLU A 5 -33.72 -18.13 17.61
N ALA A 6 -34.92 -17.52 17.63
CA ALA A 6 -35.50 -16.88 16.45
C ALA A 6 -35.47 -15.34 16.44
N GLU A 7 -35.09 -14.67 17.52
CA GLU A 7 -35.15 -13.19 17.61
C GLU A 7 -33.81 -12.60 18.02
N ASN A 8 -32.90 -12.48 17.05
CA ASN A 8 -31.85 -11.46 17.09
C ASN A 8 -31.44 -10.99 15.69
N ARG A 9 -32.42 -10.88 14.78
CA ARG A 9 -32.27 -10.05 13.59
C ARG A 9 -32.77 -8.66 13.97
N THR A 10 -31.85 -7.79 14.34
CA THR A 10 -32.11 -6.35 14.40
C THR A 10 -32.77 -5.97 13.06
N PRO A 11 -33.96 -5.33 13.05
CA PRO A 11 -34.57 -4.94 11.79
C PRO A 11 -33.63 -3.97 11.08
N PRO A 12 -33.42 -4.08 9.75
CA PRO A 12 -32.67 -3.06 9.04
C PRO A 12 -33.45 -1.76 9.20
N THR A 13 -32.78 -0.76 9.79
CA THR A 13 -33.22 0.64 9.82
C THR A 13 -33.83 1.00 8.47
N ALA A 14 -35.09 1.45 8.44
CA ALA A 14 -35.95 1.51 7.25
C ALA A 14 -35.32 2.15 5.99
N ASP A 15 -34.28 2.97 6.12
CA ASP A 15 -33.57 3.69 5.04
C ASP A 15 -32.64 2.81 4.16
N VAL A 16 -31.94 1.81 4.71
CA VAL A 16 -30.94 1.02 3.93
C VAL A 16 -31.61 -0.01 3.03
N ALA A 17 -32.63 -0.71 3.55
CA ALA A 17 -33.38 -1.69 2.77
C ALA A 17 -34.13 -1.03 1.62
N GLU A 18 -34.75 0.13 1.87
CA GLU A 18 -35.44 0.91 0.85
C GLU A 18 -34.48 1.38 -0.25
N ARG A 19 -33.31 1.93 0.11
CA ARG A 19 -32.27 2.31 -0.88
C ARG A 19 -31.79 1.13 -1.70
N ARG A 20 -31.61 -0.04 -1.08
CA ARG A 20 -31.19 -1.27 -1.77
C ARG A 20 -32.24 -1.71 -2.79
N LEU A 21 -33.52 -1.68 -2.43
CA LEU A 21 -34.64 -1.94 -3.35
C LEU A 21 -34.70 -0.90 -4.48
N ALA A 22 -34.47 0.37 -4.19
CA ALA A 22 -34.42 1.42 -5.22
C ALA A 22 -33.26 1.20 -6.21
N VAL A 23 -32.09 0.77 -5.73
CA VAL A 23 -30.96 0.40 -6.61
C VAL A 23 -31.31 -0.83 -7.44
N LEU A 24 -31.95 -1.85 -6.87
CA LEU A 24 -32.38 -3.04 -7.60
C LEU A 24 -33.37 -2.69 -8.73
N ALA A 25 -34.36 -1.84 -8.44
CA ALA A 25 -35.30 -1.35 -9.45
C ALA A 25 -34.57 -0.65 -10.60
N GLN A 26 -33.61 0.23 -10.29
CA GLN A 26 -32.79 0.89 -11.31
C GLN A 26 -31.99 -0.10 -12.16
N CYS A 27 -31.40 -1.13 -11.54
CA CYS A 27 -30.67 -2.18 -12.28
C CYS A 27 -31.60 -2.95 -13.23
N ARG A 28 -32.80 -3.30 -12.78
CA ARG A 28 -33.81 -3.97 -13.61
C ARG A 28 -34.23 -3.11 -14.79
N ASP A 29 -34.58 -1.85 -14.54
CA ASP A 29 -35.06 -0.93 -15.56
C ASP A 29 -33.97 -0.64 -16.59
N ALA A 30 -32.71 -0.44 -16.14
CA ALA A 30 -31.56 -0.27 -17.01
C ALA A 30 -31.27 -1.52 -17.86
N GLN A 31 -31.40 -2.72 -17.30
CA GLN A 31 -31.23 -3.96 -18.04
C GLN A 31 -32.32 -4.14 -19.10
N GLN A 32 -33.58 -3.84 -18.79
CA GLN A 32 -34.69 -3.87 -19.74
C GLN A 32 -34.50 -2.86 -20.87
N ALA A 33 -34.14 -1.62 -20.55
CA ALA A 33 -33.85 -0.59 -21.53
C ALA A 33 -32.70 -0.99 -22.47
N TRP A 34 -31.63 -1.58 -21.91
CA TRP A 34 -30.51 -2.08 -22.71
C TRP A 34 -30.92 -3.23 -23.66
N GLN A 35 -31.81 -4.12 -23.24
CA GLN A 35 -32.31 -5.20 -24.10
C GLN A 35 -33.16 -4.69 -25.26
N GLN A 36 -33.93 -3.62 -25.05
CA GLN A 36 -34.76 -3.00 -26.09
C GLN A 36 -33.91 -2.19 -27.08
N GLN A 37 -33.01 -1.36 -26.56
CA GLN A 37 -32.14 -0.51 -27.37
C GLN A 37 -30.76 -0.37 -26.70
N PRO A 38 -29.80 -1.24 -27.07
CA PRO A 38 -28.45 -1.17 -26.50
C PRO A 38 -27.79 0.18 -26.77
N GLY A 39 -27.21 0.78 -25.72
CA GLY A 39 -26.36 1.96 -25.80
C GLY A 39 -24.92 1.64 -26.20
N ARG A 40 -23.98 2.52 -25.86
CA ARG A 40 -22.53 2.24 -25.98
C ARG A 40 -21.98 1.76 -24.64
N THR A 41 -20.77 1.23 -24.65
CA THR A 41 -20.03 0.92 -23.41
C THR A 41 -18.83 1.87 -23.27
N LEU A 42 -18.85 2.75 -22.28
CA LEU A 42 -17.71 3.58 -21.90
C LEU A 42 -16.83 2.79 -20.93
N MET A 43 -15.54 2.68 -21.21
CA MET A 43 -14.59 1.86 -20.46
C MET A 43 -13.41 2.72 -20.01
N LEU A 44 -13.14 2.74 -18.71
CA LEU A 44 -12.00 3.43 -18.13
C LEU A 44 -10.95 2.40 -17.71
N PHE A 45 -9.70 2.59 -18.13
CA PHE A 45 -8.56 1.74 -17.83
C PHE A 45 -7.53 2.55 -17.05
N LEU A 46 -7.55 2.42 -15.73
CA LEU A 46 -6.80 3.28 -14.82
C LEU A 46 -5.60 2.52 -14.26
N ASP A 47 -4.40 2.88 -14.70
CA ASP A 47 -3.19 2.13 -14.38
C ASP A 47 -2.54 2.56 -13.05
N GLY A 48 -1.68 1.70 -12.53
CA GLY A 48 -0.79 2.01 -11.43
C GLY A 48 0.34 2.97 -11.85
N THR A 49 0.86 3.69 -10.88
CA THR A 49 1.96 4.65 -11.05
C THR A 49 3.27 4.02 -11.49
N GLY A 50 3.98 4.73 -12.38
CA GLY A 50 5.38 4.44 -12.76
C GLY A 50 5.52 3.45 -13.91
N ASN A 51 4.43 3.03 -14.52
CA ASN A 51 4.45 2.13 -15.66
C ASN A 51 4.81 2.93 -16.92
N MET A 52 5.98 2.63 -17.49
CA MET A 52 6.33 3.05 -18.83
C MET A 52 5.75 2.01 -19.79
N LEU A 53 5.11 2.43 -20.88
CA LEU A 53 4.72 1.50 -21.96
C LEU A 53 6.00 0.84 -22.49
N GLY A 54 6.25 -0.38 -22.04
CA GLY A 54 7.47 -1.14 -22.31
C GLY A 54 7.09 -2.52 -22.82
N VAL A 55 7.63 -2.88 -23.98
CA VAL A 55 7.48 -4.23 -24.54
C VAL A 55 8.08 -5.19 -23.52
N ASN A 56 7.22 -5.96 -22.83
CA ASN A 56 7.50 -7.01 -21.84
C ASN A 56 7.26 -6.68 -20.35
N GLU A 57 6.84 -5.49 -19.92
CA GLU A 57 6.52 -5.23 -18.49
C GLU A 57 5.15 -4.56 -18.31
N ASP A 58 4.20 -4.86 -19.19
CA ASP A 58 2.87 -4.26 -19.15
C ASP A 58 2.03 -4.76 -17.96
N THR A 59 1.18 -3.88 -17.44
CA THR A 59 0.14 -4.26 -16.48
C THR A 59 -1.02 -4.96 -17.14
N ASN A 60 -1.81 -5.67 -16.34
CA ASN A 60 -3.08 -6.22 -16.78
C ASN A 60 -4.06 -5.13 -17.24
N VAL A 61 -3.94 -3.89 -16.75
CA VAL A 61 -4.75 -2.75 -17.25
C VAL A 61 -4.41 -2.42 -18.69
N VAL A 62 -3.11 -2.31 -19.02
CA VAL A 62 -2.64 -2.04 -20.39
C VAL A 62 -2.97 -3.21 -21.30
N LYS A 63 -2.71 -4.45 -20.87
CA LYS A 63 -3.05 -5.65 -21.64
C LYS A 63 -4.55 -5.72 -21.94
N LEU A 64 -5.39 -5.45 -20.94
CA LEU A 64 -6.85 -5.39 -21.12
C LEU A 64 -7.27 -4.26 -22.07
N PHE A 65 -6.69 -3.07 -21.92
CA PHE A 65 -6.93 -1.94 -22.83
C PHE A 65 -6.55 -2.30 -24.27
N ARG A 66 -5.46 -3.02 -24.51
CA ARG A 66 -5.09 -3.51 -25.85
C ARG A 66 -6.08 -4.58 -26.36
N ALA A 67 -6.53 -5.46 -25.49
CA ALA A 67 -7.41 -6.58 -25.81
C ALA A 67 -8.85 -6.18 -26.20
N VAL A 68 -9.41 -5.10 -25.63
CA VAL A 68 -10.80 -4.71 -25.92
C VAL A 68 -11.01 -4.28 -27.37
N ASP A 69 -12.13 -4.72 -27.95
CA ASP A 69 -12.53 -4.33 -29.30
C ASP A 69 -12.99 -2.87 -29.33
N LYS A 70 -12.30 -2.05 -30.12
CA LYS A 70 -12.57 -0.62 -30.30
C LYS A 70 -13.18 -0.33 -31.69
N SER A 71 -13.61 -1.37 -32.40
CA SER A 71 -14.33 -1.23 -33.66
C SER A 71 -15.66 -0.51 -33.44
N ALA A 72 -16.14 0.18 -34.48
CA ALA A 72 -17.45 0.82 -34.44
C ALA A 72 -18.58 -0.18 -34.16
N ALA A 73 -18.43 -1.43 -34.64
CA ALA A 73 -19.39 -2.51 -34.44
C ALA A 73 -19.54 -2.89 -32.96
N ALA A 74 -18.46 -2.87 -32.19
CA ALA A 74 -18.50 -3.18 -30.76
C ALA A 74 -19.19 -2.07 -29.93
N ARG A 75 -19.30 -0.85 -30.46
CA ARG A 75 -19.89 0.33 -29.77
C ARG A 75 -19.25 0.59 -28.40
N GLN A 76 -17.93 0.37 -28.30
CA GLN A 76 -17.16 0.57 -27.07
C GLN A 76 -16.20 1.76 -27.19
N ILE A 77 -16.15 2.59 -26.16
CA ILE A 77 -15.25 3.74 -26.09
C ILE A 77 -14.29 3.51 -24.92
N ALA A 78 -12.99 3.48 -25.21
CA ALA A 78 -11.96 3.19 -24.22
C ALA A 78 -11.16 4.45 -23.87
N TYR A 79 -11.05 4.74 -22.58
CA TYR A 79 -10.18 5.77 -21.99
C TYR A 79 -9.08 5.10 -21.19
N TYR A 80 -7.81 5.45 -21.43
CA TYR A 80 -6.67 4.93 -20.68
C TYR A 80 -5.97 6.06 -19.92
N ASP A 81 -5.73 5.81 -18.63
CA ASP A 81 -4.96 6.67 -17.75
C ASP A 81 -3.68 5.91 -17.35
N PRO A 82 -2.49 6.43 -17.67
CA PRO A 82 -1.21 5.75 -17.39
C PRO A 82 -0.78 5.81 -15.91
N GLY A 83 -1.58 6.40 -15.03
CA GLY A 83 -1.28 6.53 -13.61
C GLY A 83 -0.31 7.66 -13.27
N VAL A 84 -0.20 8.00 -11.99
CA VAL A 84 0.66 9.08 -11.50
C VAL A 84 2.13 8.83 -11.81
N GLY A 85 2.87 9.85 -12.24
CA GLY A 85 4.32 9.76 -12.46
C GLY A 85 4.75 8.91 -13.67
N SER A 86 3.82 8.48 -14.52
CA SER A 86 4.10 7.95 -15.85
C SER A 86 4.55 9.09 -16.76
N ALA A 87 5.84 9.43 -16.68
CA ALA A 87 6.43 10.30 -17.69
C ALA A 87 6.53 9.48 -18.99
N ASN A 88 5.47 9.44 -19.79
CA ASN A 88 5.53 9.12 -21.22
C ASN A 88 6.28 10.21 -22.02
N GLU A 89 7.06 11.06 -21.34
CA GLU A 89 8.02 11.97 -21.93
C GLU A 89 9.22 11.16 -22.41
N PHE A 90 9.49 11.21 -23.72
CA PHE A 90 10.76 10.75 -24.28
C PHE A 90 11.93 11.34 -23.45
N PRO A 91 13.00 10.56 -23.20
CA PRO A 91 14.07 11.01 -22.32
C PRO A 91 14.63 12.34 -22.82
N ALA A 92 14.76 13.34 -21.94
CA ALA A 92 15.51 14.54 -22.34
C ALA A 92 16.96 14.16 -22.66
N VAL A 93 17.53 14.90 -23.60
CA VAL A 93 18.89 14.75 -24.14
C VAL A 93 20.00 14.79 -23.08
N GLU A 94 19.74 15.25 -21.85
CA GLU A 94 20.77 15.41 -20.82
C GLU A 94 20.70 14.42 -19.63
N PRO A 95 21.84 13.83 -19.21
CA PRO A 95 21.93 12.87 -18.10
C PRO A 95 21.49 13.44 -16.73
N PHE A 96 21.79 14.71 -16.45
CA PHE A 96 21.53 15.34 -15.16
C PHE A 96 20.02 15.55 -14.91
N ALA A 97 19.29 15.96 -15.95
CA ALA A 97 17.84 16.11 -15.90
C ALA A 97 17.11 14.77 -15.65
N ARG A 98 17.72 13.63 -16.00
CA ARG A 98 17.18 12.28 -15.73
C ARG A 98 17.26 11.91 -14.25
N TRP A 99 18.34 12.26 -13.57
CA TRP A 99 18.51 12.03 -12.13
C TRP A 99 17.60 12.93 -11.30
N LEU A 100 17.56 14.24 -11.64
CA LEU A 100 16.70 15.20 -10.94
C LEU A 100 15.21 14.83 -11.08
N ARG A 101 14.76 14.40 -12.26
CA ARG A 101 13.37 13.93 -12.44
C ARG A 101 13.06 12.66 -11.68
N ARG A 102 13.99 11.69 -11.58
CA ARG A 102 13.78 10.49 -10.75
C ARG A 102 13.64 10.85 -9.27
N ALA A 103 14.44 11.80 -8.78
CA ALA A 103 14.32 12.30 -7.41
C ALA A 103 12.99 13.05 -7.19
N VAL A 104 12.59 13.93 -8.11
CA VAL A 104 11.32 14.66 -8.06
C VAL A 104 10.11 13.72 -8.21
N GLN A 105 10.19 12.68 -9.03
CA GLN A 105 9.17 11.63 -9.14
C GLN A 105 9.04 10.90 -7.80
N LEU A 106 10.12 10.44 -7.18
CA LEU A 106 10.10 9.83 -5.84
C LEU A 106 9.48 10.75 -4.77
N ILE A 107 9.63 12.07 -4.90
CA ILE A 107 9.01 13.07 -4.02
C ILE A 107 7.53 13.32 -4.36
N GLY A 108 7.16 13.41 -5.65
CA GLY A 108 5.76 13.55 -6.10
C GLY A 108 4.91 12.31 -5.80
N LEU A 109 5.53 11.13 -5.82
CA LEU A 109 5.01 9.86 -5.33
C LEU A 109 4.63 9.89 -3.84
N ALA A 110 5.27 10.76 -3.05
CA ALA A 110 5.05 10.89 -1.61
C ALA A 110 3.89 11.84 -1.25
N LEU A 111 3.52 12.78 -2.12
CA LEU A 111 2.57 13.85 -1.82
C LEU A 111 1.15 13.64 -2.39
N GLY A 112 0.90 12.55 -3.12
CA GLY A 112 -0.44 12.23 -3.65
C GLY A 112 -0.98 13.21 -4.71
N GLY A 113 -0.18 14.20 -5.12
CA GLY A 113 -0.60 15.33 -5.96
C GLY A 113 -1.26 14.94 -7.28
N GLY A 114 -0.72 13.93 -7.99
CA GLY A 114 -1.28 13.50 -9.27
C GLY A 114 -2.53 12.61 -9.17
N VAL A 115 -2.83 12.01 -8.02
CA VAL A 115 -3.97 11.06 -7.92
C VAL A 115 -5.31 11.80 -8.07
N PHE A 116 -5.42 13.00 -7.48
CA PHE A 116 -6.63 13.81 -7.60
C PHE A 116 -6.89 14.26 -9.03
N ASP A 117 -5.82 14.56 -9.78
CA ASP A 117 -5.91 14.95 -11.18
C ASP A 117 -6.40 13.79 -12.03
N ASN A 118 -5.82 12.58 -11.89
CA ASN A 118 -6.29 11.38 -12.59
C ASN A 118 -7.76 11.05 -12.27
N ILE A 119 -8.19 11.21 -11.01
CA ILE A 119 -9.60 11.04 -10.63
C ILE A 119 -10.49 12.08 -11.33
N ALA A 120 -10.07 13.34 -11.36
CA ALA A 120 -10.81 14.42 -11.99
C ALA A 120 -10.89 14.21 -13.52
N GLU A 121 -9.80 13.84 -14.18
CA GLU A 121 -9.78 13.58 -15.63
C GLU A 121 -10.65 12.38 -16.02
N ALA A 122 -10.56 11.28 -15.28
CA ALA A 122 -11.41 10.11 -15.50
C ALA A 122 -12.91 10.43 -15.29
N TYR A 123 -13.25 11.22 -14.25
CA TYR A 123 -14.62 11.67 -14.03
C TYR A 123 -15.09 12.63 -15.13
N ARG A 124 -14.23 13.58 -15.56
CA ARG A 124 -14.51 14.53 -16.64
C ARG A 124 -14.82 13.78 -17.94
N PHE A 125 -14.00 12.80 -18.31
CA PHE A 125 -14.24 11.95 -19.47
C PHE A 125 -15.65 11.34 -19.45
N LEU A 126 -16.09 10.78 -18.31
CA LEU A 126 -17.46 10.26 -18.18
C LEU A 126 -18.51 11.36 -18.33
N ALA A 127 -18.36 12.48 -17.64
CA ALA A 127 -19.32 13.57 -17.66
C ALA A 127 -19.56 14.15 -19.08
N GLU A 128 -18.50 14.24 -19.88
CA GLU A 128 -18.50 14.77 -21.24
C GLU A 128 -18.99 13.75 -22.28
N ASN A 129 -18.69 12.46 -22.10
CA ASN A 129 -18.94 11.45 -23.13
C ASN A 129 -20.18 10.60 -22.90
N TYR A 130 -20.67 10.49 -21.66
CA TYR A 130 -21.82 9.66 -21.32
C TYR A 130 -23.12 10.18 -21.93
N LYS A 131 -23.84 9.29 -22.62
CA LYS A 131 -25.21 9.48 -23.08
C LYS A 131 -26.13 8.52 -22.35
N ASP A 132 -27.39 8.89 -22.20
CA ASP A 132 -28.37 8.02 -21.54
C ASP A 132 -28.49 6.69 -22.28
N GLY A 133 -28.55 5.60 -21.49
CA GLY A 133 -28.51 4.23 -22.00
C GLY A 133 -27.10 3.65 -22.17
N ASP A 134 -26.04 4.44 -22.07
CA ASP A 134 -24.67 3.90 -22.08
C ASP A 134 -24.38 3.09 -20.80
N ARG A 135 -23.54 2.07 -20.93
CA ARG A 135 -22.95 1.33 -19.80
C ARG A 135 -21.59 1.90 -19.45
N ILE A 136 -21.26 1.95 -18.17
CA ILE A 136 -19.94 2.37 -17.68
C ILE A 136 -19.21 1.19 -17.07
N CYS A 137 -18.04 0.86 -17.61
CA CYS A 137 -17.12 -0.12 -17.06
C CYS A 137 -15.84 0.58 -16.59
N VAL A 138 -15.34 0.24 -15.41
CA VAL A 138 -14.12 0.83 -14.85
C VAL A 138 -13.18 -0.27 -14.43
N PHE A 139 -11.94 -0.19 -14.89
CA PHE A 139 -10.87 -1.11 -14.58
C PHE A 139 -9.70 -0.39 -13.93
N GLY A 140 -9.03 -1.03 -12.98
CA GLY A 140 -7.77 -0.46 -12.50
C GLY A 140 -6.94 -1.39 -11.63
N PHE A 141 -5.65 -1.09 -11.54
CA PHE A 141 -4.69 -1.86 -10.75
C PHE A 141 -4.01 -0.97 -9.70
N SER A 142 -3.85 -1.46 -8.47
CA SER A 142 -3.08 -0.77 -7.41
C SER A 142 -3.63 0.64 -7.09
N ARG A 143 -2.86 1.69 -7.39
CA ARG A 143 -3.28 3.10 -7.33
C ARG A 143 -4.31 3.46 -8.40
N GLY A 144 -4.25 2.83 -9.56
CA GLY A 144 -5.30 2.89 -10.57
C GLY A 144 -6.61 2.23 -10.09
N ALA A 145 -6.53 1.15 -9.32
CA ALA A 145 -7.70 0.56 -8.66
C ALA A 145 -8.30 1.50 -7.60
N PHE A 146 -7.45 2.20 -6.84
CA PHE A 146 -7.89 3.27 -5.93
C PHE A 146 -8.63 4.37 -6.69
N THR A 147 -8.07 4.82 -7.83
CA THR A 147 -8.67 5.82 -8.72
C THR A 147 -10.02 5.34 -9.26
N ALA A 148 -10.10 4.10 -9.75
CA ALA A 148 -11.33 3.47 -10.23
C ALA A 148 -12.44 3.49 -9.18
N ARG A 149 -12.10 3.16 -7.94
CA ARG A 149 -13.04 3.15 -6.81
C ARG A 149 -13.47 4.54 -6.40
N ALA A 150 -12.56 5.52 -6.43
CA ALA A 150 -12.87 6.92 -6.14
C ALA A 150 -13.80 7.51 -7.20
N VAL A 151 -13.48 7.33 -8.49
CA VAL A 151 -14.34 7.73 -9.62
C VAL A 151 -15.71 7.07 -9.48
N GLY A 152 -15.76 5.77 -9.23
CA GLY A 152 -17.03 5.08 -9.07
C GLY A 152 -17.84 5.57 -7.86
N GLY A 153 -17.17 5.87 -6.75
CA GLY A 153 -17.81 6.49 -5.59
C GLY A 153 -18.31 7.92 -5.85
N MET A 154 -17.59 8.71 -6.64
CA MET A 154 -18.01 10.06 -7.05
C MET A 154 -19.23 10.00 -7.96
N VAL A 155 -19.26 9.08 -8.94
CA VAL A 155 -20.45 8.85 -9.78
C VAL A 155 -21.66 8.45 -8.92
N ASN A 156 -21.46 7.57 -7.94
CA ASN A 156 -22.53 7.18 -7.02
C ASN A 156 -23.02 8.34 -6.14
N MET A 157 -22.12 9.19 -5.65
CA MET A 157 -22.42 10.28 -4.74
C MET A 157 -23.06 11.49 -5.45
N TYR A 158 -22.46 11.91 -6.55
CA TYR A 158 -22.80 13.14 -7.25
C TYR A 158 -23.60 12.93 -8.54
N GLY A 159 -23.60 11.74 -9.13
CA GLY A 159 -24.01 11.54 -10.53
C GLY A 159 -22.91 12.00 -11.48
N LEU A 160 -23.28 12.31 -12.73
CA LEU A 160 -22.43 12.93 -13.74
C LEU A 160 -22.87 14.37 -13.98
N VAL A 161 -22.03 15.31 -13.54
CA VAL A 161 -22.26 16.74 -13.74
C VAL A 161 -22.40 17.05 -15.23
N HIS A 162 -23.35 17.93 -15.58
CA HIS A 162 -23.47 18.45 -16.92
C HIS A 162 -22.16 19.15 -17.34
N PRO A 163 -21.69 19.02 -18.60
CA PRO A 163 -20.39 19.59 -19.01
C PRO A 163 -20.19 21.07 -18.65
N ALA A 164 -21.26 21.88 -18.72
CA ALA A 164 -21.24 23.29 -18.32
C ALA A 164 -20.91 23.54 -16.83
N GLY A 165 -21.15 22.56 -15.96
CA GLY A 165 -20.91 22.63 -14.51
C GLY A 165 -19.55 22.06 -14.08
N LEU A 166 -18.71 21.57 -14.99
CA LEU A 166 -17.46 20.86 -14.66
C LEU A 166 -16.44 21.70 -13.86
N SER A 167 -16.60 23.03 -13.82
CA SER A 167 -15.78 23.90 -12.98
C SER A 167 -15.88 23.59 -11.49
N ILE A 168 -16.95 22.91 -11.03
CA ILE A 168 -17.11 22.48 -9.63
C ILE A 168 -16.34 21.20 -9.28
N LEU A 169 -15.80 20.48 -10.29
CA LEU A 169 -15.15 19.19 -10.11
C LEU A 169 -14.01 19.19 -9.07
N PRO A 170 -13.11 20.19 -8.99
CA PRO A 170 -12.10 20.23 -7.92
C PRO A 170 -12.69 20.25 -6.52
N ALA A 171 -13.83 20.94 -6.32
CA ALA A 171 -14.54 20.95 -5.04
C ALA A 171 -15.20 19.61 -4.74
N MET A 172 -15.72 18.93 -5.76
CA MET A 172 -16.28 17.58 -5.63
C MET A 172 -15.23 16.55 -5.21
N VAL A 173 -14.05 16.57 -5.85
CA VAL A 173 -12.94 15.68 -5.49
C VAL A 173 -12.53 15.92 -4.02
N ARG A 174 -12.33 17.18 -3.62
CA ARG A 174 -11.99 17.51 -2.23
C ARG A 174 -13.07 17.04 -1.26
N SER A 175 -14.33 17.34 -1.55
CA SER A 175 -15.49 16.92 -0.75
C SER A 175 -15.55 15.39 -0.61
N TYR A 176 -15.24 14.63 -1.67
CA TYR A 176 -15.25 13.17 -1.64
C TYR A 176 -14.20 12.57 -0.70
N PHE A 177 -13.06 13.23 -0.52
CA PHE A 177 -11.99 12.77 0.37
C PHE A 177 -12.04 13.37 1.78
N SER A 178 -12.91 14.37 2.01
CA SER A 178 -13.11 14.95 3.34
C SER A 178 -13.79 13.97 4.32
N PRO A 179 -13.56 14.14 5.64
CA PRO A 179 -14.32 13.46 6.68
C PRO A 179 -15.84 13.59 6.47
N GLN A 180 -16.62 12.61 6.95
CA GLN A 180 -18.07 12.57 6.72
C GLN A 180 -18.82 13.73 7.41
N ASP A 181 -18.29 14.18 8.54
CA ASP A 181 -18.75 15.31 9.35
C ASP A 181 -18.16 16.67 8.91
N ALA A 182 -17.36 16.70 7.83
CA ALA A 182 -16.74 17.93 7.37
C ALA A 182 -17.76 18.88 6.72
N SER A 183 -17.56 20.17 6.98
CA SER A 183 -18.29 21.28 6.37
C SER A 183 -17.38 22.10 5.45
N ASN A 184 -17.95 22.72 4.41
CA ASN A 184 -17.22 23.68 3.59
C ASN A 184 -17.13 25.06 4.29
N ARG A 185 -16.47 26.03 3.65
CA ARG A 185 -16.31 27.40 4.19
C ARG A 185 -17.64 28.14 4.42
N ALA A 186 -18.72 27.71 3.78
CA ALA A 186 -20.06 28.26 3.96
C ALA A 186 -20.86 27.52 5.05
N GLY A 187 -20.23 26.61 5.81
CA GLY A 187 -20.89 25.83 6.87
C GLY A 187 -21.73 24.65 6.37
N ARG A 188 -21.80 24.44 5.05
CA ARG A 188 -22.58 23.36 4.44
C ARG A 188 -21.89 22.01 4.61
N GLY A 189 -22.63 21.04 5.12
CA GLY A 189 -22.17 19.69 5.34
C GLY A 189 -21.89 18.94 4.04
N ARG A 190 -21.02 17.93 4.10
CA ARG A 190 -20.63 17.11 2.94
C ARG A 190 -21.82 16.46 2.21
N ALA A 191 -22.78 15.91 2.96
CA ALA A 191 -23.96 15.25 2.38
C ALA A 191 -24.89 16.24 1.68
N GLU A 192 -25.09 17.43 2.28
CA GLU A 192 -25.87 18.51 1.69
C GLU A 192 -25.21 19.03 0.41
N PHE A 193 -23.89 19.23 0.41
CA PHE A 193 -23.15 19.58 -0.82
C PHE A 193 -23.34 18.52 -1.92
N ALA A 194 -23.28 17.24 -1.58
CA ALA A 194 -23.48 16.17 -2.56
C ALA A 194 -24.89 16.13 -3.12
N PHE A 195 -25.90 16.36 -2.27
CA PHE A 195 -27.28 16.49 -2.69
C PHE A 195 -27.46 17.66 -3.67
N ASP A 196 -26.91 18.83 -3.37
CA ASP A 196 -26.99 20.00 -4.24
C ASP A 196 -26.30 19.78 -5.59
N VAL A 197 -25.11 19.18 -5.60
CA VAL A 197 -24.42 18.82 -6.84
C VAL A 197 -25.28 17.87 -7.67
N ALA A 198 -25.84 16.84 -7.05
CA ALA A 198 -26.65 15.87 -7.76
C ALA A 198 -27.96 16.46 -8.33
N THR A 199 -28.60 17.35 -7.58
CA THR A 199 -29.87 17.97 -7.96
C THR A 199 -29.66 19.05 -9.03
N HIS A 200 -28.67 19.93 -8.87
CA HIS A 200 -28.56 21.15 -9.67
C HIS A 200 -27.45 21.11 -10.72
N PHE A 201 -26.43 20.28 -10.57
CA PHE A 201 -25.30 20.20 -11.51
C PHE A 201 -25.35 18.93 -12.36
N SER A 202 -25.77 17.81 -11.77
CA SER A 202 -25.96 16.56 -12.51
C SER A 202 -27.33 16.48 -13.18
N LEU A 203 -28.30 17.30 -12.77
CA LEU A 203 -29.62 17.41 -13.41
C LEU A 203 -30.30 16.04 -13.61
N GLY A 204 -30.17 15.15 -12.62
CA GLY A 204 -30.71 13.79 -12.68
C GLY A 204 -29.85 12.76 -13.44
N ARG A 205 -28.74 13.15 -14.09
CA ARG A 205 -27.79 12.22 -14.72
C ARG A 205 -27.05 11.39 -13.67
N ARG A 206 -27.68 10.30 -13.25
CA ARG A 206 -27.14 9.36 -12.26
C ARG A 206 -27.07 7.97 -12.88
N PRO A 207 -26.02 7.67 -13.67
CA PRO A 207 -25.87 6.35 -14.27
C PRO A 207 -25.55 5.27 -13.24
N LEU A 208 -25.79 4.02 -13.62
CA LEU A 208 -25.24 2.85 -12.94
C LEU A 208 -23.80 2.63 -13.40
N LEU A 209 -22.94 2.14 -12.51
CA LEU A 209 -21.66 1.54 -12.91
C LEU A 209 -21.91 0.08 -13.20
N HIS A 210 -21.86 -0.25 -14.50
CA HIS A 210 -22.18 -1.58 -15.02
C HIS A 210 -21.15 -2.62 -14.57
N PHE A 211 -19.86 -2.30 -14.68
CA PHE A 211 -18.79 -3.22 -14.27
C PHE A 211 -17.64 -2.48 -13.59
N ILE A 212 -17.17 -2.99 -12.46
CA ILE A 212 -15.96 -2.52 -11.79
C ILE A 212 -15.01 -3.71 -11.65
N GLY A 213 -13.91 -3.69 -12.39
CA GLY A 213 -12.89 -4.73 -12.36
C GLY A 213 -11.56 -4.20 -11.81
N VAL A 214 -11.21 -4.58 -10.59
CA VAL A 214 -10.00 -4.06 -9.95
C VAL A 214 -9.01 -5.18 -9.59
N TRP A 215 -7.72 -4.89 -9.77
CA TRP A 215 -6.62 -5.71 -9.27
C TRP A 215 -5.98 -5.02 -8.06
N ASP A 216 -5.96 -5.75 -6.96
CA ASP A 216 -5.21 -5.52 -5.74
C ASP A 216 -5.22 -4.07 -5.24
N THR A 217 -6.42 -3.56 -4.95
CA THR A 217 -6.59 -2.19 -4.46
C THR A 217 -5.85 -1.99 -3.14
N VAL A 218 -4.96 -1.01 -3.06
CA VAL A 218 -4.29 -0.62 -1.81
C VAL A 218 -5.14 0.34 -0.97
N GLU A 219 -5.07 0.19 0.36
CA GLU A 219 -5.86 0.98 1.33
C GLU A 219 -5.54 2.48 1.33
N SER A 220 -4.29 2.83 1.04
CA SER A 220 -3.85 4.22 1.01
C SER A 220 -2.84 4.48 -0.10
N VAL A 221 -2.87 5.69 -0.65
CA VAL A 221 -1.89 6.17 -1.64
C VAL A 221 -1.05 7.31 -1.05
N GLY A 222 0.27 7.30 -1.33
CA GLY A 222 1.27 8.24 -0.79
C GLY A 222 2.25 7.55 0.19
N LEU A 223 3.50 8.04 0.26
CA LEU A 223 4.52 7.50 1.18
C LEU A 223 4.16 7.90 2.61
N ASP A 224 3.45 6.99 3.26
CA ASP A 224 3.00 7.07 4.63
C ASP A 224 4.16 6.87 5.63
N LEU A 225 5.07 7.84 5.71
CA LEU A 225 6.15 7.84 6.71
C LEU A 225 5.64 8.19 8.13
N PHE A 226 4.46 8.82 8.25
CA PHE A 226 3.92 9.35 9.52
C PHE A 226 2.40 9.17 9.75
N GLY A 227 1.72 8.23 9.07
CA GLY A 227 0.32 7.88 9.33
C GLY A 227 -0.76 8.69 8.60
N LYS A 228 -0.41 9.47 7.56
CA LYS A 228 -1.32 10.39 6.84
C LYS A 228 -1.42 10.10 5.32
N GLY A 229 -1.37 8.83 4.91
CA GLY A 229 -1.67 8.44 3.52
C GLY A 229 -3.10 8.81 3.09
N LEU A 230 -3.30 9.10 1.80
CA LEU A 230 -4.63 9.42 1.26
C LEU A 230 -5.52 8.16 1.27
N LYS A 231 -6.69 8.25 1.91
CA LYS A 231 -7.67 7.16 2.00
C LYS A 231 -9.02 7.59 1.45
N ILE A 232 -9.75 6.66 0.83
CA ILE A 232 -11.16 6.90 0.48
C ILE A 232 -11.98 6.94 1.78
N SER A 233 -12.56 8.10 2.06
CA SER A 233 -13.39 8.36 3.25
C SER A 233 -14.73 7.61 3.23
N ASN A 234 -15.22 7.20 2.06
CA ASN A 234 -16.49 6.49 1.92
C ASN A 234 -16.37 5.02 2.31
N ASN A 235 -17.47 4.51 2.87
CA ASN A 235 -17.63 3.11 3.23
C ASN A 235 -17.33 2.19 2.02
N PRO A 236 -16.49 1.14 2.16
CA PRO A 236 -16.28 0.15 1.11
C PRO A 236 -17.53 -0.66 0.74
N THR A 237 -18.59 -0.67 1.57
CA THR A 237 -19.82 -1.43 1.32
C THR A 237 -20.46 -1.09 -0.03
N ILE A 238 -20.90 -2.11 -0.78
CA ILE A 238 -21.54 -1.95 -2.11
C ILE A 238 -23.07 -2.06 -2.10
N ALA A 239 -23.68 -2.42 -0.97
CA ALA A 239 -25.11 -2.68 -0.84
C ALA A 239 -25.99 -1.56 -1.43
N GLU A 240 -25.76 -0.33 -0.97
CA GLU A 240 -26.51 0.88 -1.37
C GLU A 240 -25.90 1.61 -2.58
N LYS A 241 -24.83 1.07 -3.16
CA LYS A 241 -24.17 1.70 -4.30
C LYS A 241 -24.81 1.24 -5.60
N ARG A 242 -24.90 2.16 -6.55
CA ARG A 242 -25.32 1.98 -7.95
C ARG A 242 -24.30 1.19 -8.77
N PHE A 243 -23.74 0.13 -8.17
CA PHE A 243 -22.75 -0.77 -8.74
C PHE A 243 -23.46 -2.08 -9.10
N VAL A 244 -23.39 -2.47 -10.37
CA VAL A 244 -24.09 -3.63 -10.92
C VAL A 244 -23.22 -4.88 -10.76
N HIS A 245 -22.03 -4.89 -11.39
CA HIS A 245 -21.08 -6.00 -11.28
C HIS A 245 -19.75 -5.52 -10.72
N VAL A 246 -19.23 -6.18 -9.68
CA VAL A 246 -17.95 -5.85 -9.06
C VAL A 246 -17.06 -7.10 -9.01
N ARG A 247 -15.82 -6.95 -9.47
CA ARG A 247 -14.77 -7.97 -9.46
C ARG A 247 -13.50 -7.40 -8.84
N HIS A 248 -12.94 -8.12 -7.87
CA HIS A 248 -11.71 -7.73 -7.20
C HIS A 248 -10.75 -8.91 -7.06
N ALA A 249 -9.64 -8.86 -7.81
CA ALA A 249 -8.56 -9.83 -7.69
C ALA A 249 -7.56 -9.37 -6.64
N LEU A 250 -7.35 -10.15 -5.58
CA LEU A 250 -6.45 -9.85 -4.47
C LEU A 250 -5.18 -10.70 -4.52
N ALA A 251 -4.03 -10.13 -4.18
CA ALA A 251 -2.78 -10.87 -4.06
C ALA A 251 -2.65 -11.58 -2.70
N LEU A 252 -2.58 -12.91 -2.72
CA LEU A 252 -2.45 -13.73 -1.50
C LEU A 252 -1.05 -13.65 -0.88
N HIS A 253 0.00 -13.57 -1.70
CA HIS A 253 1.40 -13.65 -1.26
C HIS A 253 2.09 -12.27 -1.17
N GLU A 254 1.32 -11.19 -1.26
CA GLU A 254 1.84 -9.87 -0.95
C GLU A 254 1.99 -9.75 0.57
N ILE A 255 3.21 -9.43 1.01
CA ILE A 255 3.59 -9.43 2.43
C ILE A 255 3.99 -8.06 2.93
N ARG A 256 4.06 -7.04 2.08
CA ARG A 256 4.46 -5.68 2.48
C ARG A 256 3.28 -4.99 3.14
N HIS A 257 3.48 -4.54 4.37
CA HIS A 257 2.43 -3.92 5.16
C HIS A 257 1.84 -2.66 4.50
N LYS A 258 2.68 -1.89 3.80
CA LYS A 258 2.23 -0.69 3.04
C LYS A 258 1.34 -1.00 1.84
N TYR A 259 1.26 -2.26 1.42
CA TYR A 259 0.33 -2.74 0.39
C TYR A 259 -0.86 -3.46 1.04
N ALA A 260 -1.33 -2.99 2.19
CA ALA A 260 -2.55 -3.53 2.79
C ALA A 260 -3.73 -3.39 1.80
N PRO A 261 -4.50 -4.47 1.56
CA PRO A 261 -5.59 -4.42 0.60
C PRO A 261 -6.78 -3.65 1.18
N ARG A 262 -7.50 -2.94 0.32
CA ARG A 262 -8.84 -2.40 0.62
C ARG A 262 -9.89 -3.36 0.11
N ASN A 263 -10.40 -4.25 0.95
CA ASN A 263 -11.47 -5.14 0.54
C ASN A 263 -12.77 -4.38 0.26
N TYR A 264 -13.63 -4.93 -0.57
CA TYR A 264 -15.04 -4.54 -0.61
C TYR A 264 -15.81 -5.22 0.52
N THR A 265 -16.93 -4.63 0.90
CA THR A 265 -17.92 -5.30 1.74
C THR A 265 -19.18 -5.46 0.90
N ALA A 266 -19.63 -6.68 0.66
CA ALA A 266 -20.89 -6.96 -0.01
C ALA A 266 -21.89 -7.54 0.98
N PRO A 267 -23.19 -7.20 0.86
CA PRO A 267 -24.22 -7.96 1.55
C PRO A 267 -24.38 -9.32 0.88
N ASP A 268 -25.07 -10.25 1.56
CA ASP A 268 -25.61 -11.42 0.89
C ASP A 268 -26.74 -10.95 -0.04
N PHE A 269 -26.48 -10.95 -1.35
CA PHE A 269 -27.50 -10.66 -2.36
C PHE A 269 -28.53 -11.78 -2.36
N ASP A 270 -29.81 -11.40 -2.32
CA ASP A 270 -30.88 -12.39 -2.45
C ASP A 270 -31.01 -12.90 -3.89
N ALA A 271 -31.89 -13.88 -4.09
CA ALA A 271 -32.10 -14.50 -5.40
C ALA A 271 -32.64 -13.54 -6.47
N GLU A 272 -33.29 -12.44 -6.08
CA GLU A 272 -33.76 -11.42 -7.02
C GLU A 272 -32.61 -10.48 -7.41
N GLU A 273 -31.85 -10.00 -6.43
CA GLU A 273 -30.69 -9.14 -6.68
C GLU A 273 -29.63 -9.84 -7.52
N MET A 274 -29.37 -11.12 -7.28
CA MET A 274 -28.40 -11.90 -8.05
C MET A 274 -28.72 -12.00 -9.55
N ARG A 275 -29.96 -11.69 -9.96
CA ARG A 275 -30.33 -11.63 -11.40
C ARG A 275 -29.78 -10.39 -12.10
N TYR A 276 -29.53 -9.32 -11.35
CA TYR A 276 -29.14 -8.03 -11.90
C TYR A 276 -27.81 -7.51 -11.35
N ARG A 277 -27.33 -8.08 -10.24
CA ARG A 277 -26.13 -7.63 -9.55
C ARG A 277 -25.24 -8.82 -9.22
N SER A 278 -23.93 -8.61 -9.25
CA SER A 278 -23.00 -9.65 -8.83
C SER A 278 -21.74 -9.07 -8.20
N PHE A 279 -21.21 -9.79 -7.21
CA PHE A 279 -19.97 -9.45 -6.52
C PHE A 279 -19.09 -10.67 -6.44
N ASP A 280 -17.81 -10.49 -6.78
CA ASP A 280 -16.82 -11.54 -6.63
C ASP A 280 -15.45 -10.93 -6.24
N GLU A 281 -14.95 -11.31 -5.08
CA GLU A 281 -13.64 -10.90 -4.56
C GLU A 281 -12.87 -12.18 -4.21
N ARG A 282 -11.78 -12.43 -4.93
CA ARG A 282 -11.00 -13.66 -4.81
C ARG A 282 -9.53 -13.37 -4.59
N TRP A 283 -8.89 -14.22 -3.81
CA TRP A 283 -7.46 -14.19 -3.59
C TRP A 283 -6.76 -15.13 -4.59
N PHE A 284 -5.85 -14.55 -5.37
CA PHE A 284 -5.04 -15.25 -6.37
C PHE A 284 -3.62 -15.49 -5.86
N ARG A 285 -2.96 -16.49 -6.46
CA ARG A 285 -1.55 -16.77 -6.20
C ARG A 285 -0.65 -15.62 -6.66
N GLY A 286 0.45 -15.41 -5.95
CA GLY A 286 1.43 -14.36 -6.22
C GLY A 286 1.32 -13.10 -5.35
N ASN A 287 2.31 -12.21 -5.51
CA ASN A 287 2.36 -10.88 -4.90
C ASN A 287 1.57 -9.83 -5.71
N HIS A 288 1.66 -8.56 -5.30
CA HIS A 288 0.93 -7.44 -5.93
C HIS A 288 1.02 -7.41 -7.47
N SER A 289 2.22 -7.54 -8.02
CA SER A 289 2.47 -7.51 -9.48
C SER A 289 2.28 -8.87 -10.15
N ASP A 290 2.34 -9.98 -9.40
CA ASP A 290 1.90 -11.28 -9.93
C ASP A 290 0.39 -11.32 -10.17
N VAL A 291 -0.39 -10.45 -9.52
CA VAL A 291 -1.85 -10.32 -9.74
C VAL A 291 -2.18 -9.19 -10.70
N GLY A 292 -1.45 -8.08 -10.68
CA GLY A 292 -1.74 -6.92 -11.54
C GLY A 292 -0.91 -6.78 -12.81
N GLY A 293 0.13 -7.60 -12.99
CA GLY A 293 1.13 -7.47 -14.07
C GLY A 293 2.31 -6.57 -13.66
N SER A 294 3.14 -6.18 -14.64
CA SER A 294 4.44 -5.47 -14.51
C SER A 294 5.70 -6.34 -14.39
N TYR A 295 5.61 -7.66 -14.57
CA TYR A 295 6.80 -8.52 -14.70
C TYR A 295 6.92 -9.03 -16.13
N GLU A 296 8.17 -9.29 -16.54
CA GLU A 296 8.49 -9.99 -17.79
C GLU A 296 7.88 -11.38 -17.83
N GLU A 297 8.05 -12.15 -16.76
CA GLU A 297 7.38 -13.42 -16.60
C GLU A 297 5.94 -13.19 -16.11
N ASP A 298 4.99 -13.11 -17.04
CA ASP A 298 3.63 -12.65 -16.76
C ASP A 298 2.59 -13.77 -16.53
N GLY A 299 3.00 -15.03 -16.56
CA GLY A 299 2.11 -16.19 -16.53
C GLY A 299 1.21 -16.30 -15.30
N LEU A 300 1.63 -15.79 -14.13
CA LEU A 300 0.76 -15.65 -12.96
C LEU A 300 -0.26 -14.52 -13.13
N SER A 301 0.18 -13.35 -13.63
CA SER A 301 -0.71 -12.20 -13.85
C SER A 301 -1.71 -12.45 -14.98
N ASN A 302 -1.37 -13.32 -15.93
CA ASN A 302 -2.26 -13.72 -17.00
C ASN A 302 -3.42 -14.59 -16.50
N ILE A 303 -3.29 -15.29 -15.36
CA ILE A 303 -4.42 -16.00 -14.72
C ILE A 303 -5.51 -15.00 -14.35
N THR A 304 -5.12 -13.93 -13.66
CA THR A 304 -6.07 -12.92 -13.14
C THR A 304 -6.59 -12.03 -14.27
N LEU A 305 -5.80 -11.81 -15.33
CA LEU A 305 -6.25 -11.15 -16.55
C LEU A 305 -7.29 -11.99 -17.29
N ALA A 306 -7.04 -13.28 -17.50
CA ALA A 306 -7.99 -14.19 -18.14
C ALA A 306 -9.30 -14.27 -17.36
N TRP A 307 -9.22 -14.36 -16.02
CA TRP A 307 -10.41 -14.31 -15.16
C TRP A 307 -11.18 -12.99 -15.35
N MET A 308 -10.51 -11.84 -15.24
CA MET A 308 -11.17 -10.54 -15.39
C MET A 308 -11.80 -10.37 -16.77
N MET A 309 -11.12 -10.83 -17.83
CA MET A 309 -11.65 -10.81 -19.20
C MET A 309 -12.90 -11.68 -19.33
N ALA A 310 -12.91 -12.88 -18.77
CA ALA A 310 -14.08 -13.76 -18.77
C ALA A 310 -15.27 -13.13 -18.02
N GLU A 311 -15.02 -12.56 -16.83
CA GLU A 311 -16.05 -11.88 -16.05
C GLU A 311 -16.61 -10.66 -16.79
N ALA A 312 -15.75 -9.83 -17.37
CA ALA A 312 -16.15 -8.65 -18.13
C ALA A 312 -16.91 -9.04 -19.42
N ALA A 313 -16.47 -10.09 -20.11
CA ALA A 313 -17.16 -10.62 -21.30
C ALA A 313 -18.55 -11.12 -20.97
N SER A 314 -18.73 -11.82 -19.84
CA SER A 314 -20.04 -12.27 -19.36
C SER A 314 -21.01 -11.09 -19.09
N CYS A 315 -20.45 -9.91 -18.83
CA CYS A 315 -21.18 -8.67 -18.61
C CYS A 315 -21.33 -7.80 -19.87
N GLY A 316 -20.91 -8.28 -21.05
CA GLY A 316 -21.09 -7.60 -22.33
C GLY A 316 -19.92 -6.74 -22.80
N VAL A 317 -18.72 -6.89 -22.23
CA VAL A 317 -17.49 -6.31 -22.81
C VAL A 317 -16.99 -7.18 -23.96
N CYS A 318 -16.78 -6.56 -25.13
CA CYS A 318 -16.27 -7.21 -26.33
C CYS A 318 -14.74 -7.11 -26.40
N PHE A 319 -14.10 -8.23 -26.76
CA PHE A 319 -12.65 -8.34 -26.93
C PHE A 319 -12.31 -8.69 -28.38
N THR A 320 -11.13 -8.27 -28.82
CA THR A 320 -10.59 -8.66 -30.13
C THR A 320 -10.36 -10.18 -30.19
N PRO A 321 -10.62 -10.83 -31.34
CA PRO A 321 -10.36 -12.26 -31.50
C PRO A 321 -8.90 -12.62 -31.18
N GLY A 322 -8.69 -13.69 -30.41
CA GLY A 322 -7.34 -14.14 -30.03
C GLY A 322 -6.66 -13.35 -28.91
N ALA A 323 -7.35 -12.38 -28.29
CA ALA A 323 -6.78 -11.56 -27.23
C ALA A 323 -6.60 -12.27 -25.87
N ALA A 324 -6.98 -13.55 -25.76
CA ALA A 324 -6.84 -14.30 -24.52
C ALA A 324 -5.34 -14.43 -24.15
N PRO A 325 -4.94 -14.10 -22.91
CA PRO A 325 -3.54 -14.13 -22.53
C PRO A 325 -3.05 -15.57 -22.32
N PRO A 326 -1.77 -15.86 -22.59
CA PRO A 326 -1.20 -17.18 -22.29
C PRO A 326 -1.07 -17.37 -20.77
N VAL A 327 -1.73 -18.38 -20.22
CA VAL A 327 -1.73 -18.66 -18.77
C VAL A 327 -0.67 -19.70 -18.41
N GLN A 328 0.14 -19.43 -17.37
CA GLN A 328 1.13 -20.38 -16.86
C GLN A 328 1.04 -20.54 -15.33
N ALA A 329 0.09 -21.36 -14.87
CA ALA A 329 -0.23 -21.54 -13.45
C ALA A 329 0.92 -22.09 -12.57
N LEU A 330 1.94 -22.69 -13.19
CA LEU A 330 3.09 -23.27 -12.50
C LEU A 330 4.31 -22.35 -12.43
N GLN A 331 4.21 -21.13 -12.94
CA GLN A 331 5.31 -20.18 -12.88
C GLN A 331 5.71 -19.88 -11.42
N PRO A 332 7.03 -19.74 -11.14
CA PRO A 332 7.50 -19.32 -9.82
C PRO A 332 6.93 -17.97 -9.40
N LEU A 333 6.71 -17.79 -8.09
CA LEU A 333 6.30 -16.49 -7.54
C LEU A 333 7.47 -15.51 -7.56
N HIS A 334 7.18 -14.27 -7.91
CA HIS A 334 8.13 -13.17 -7.73
C HIS A 334 8.24 -12.75 -6.25
N ASP A 335 9.34 -12.09 -5.92
CA ASP A 335 9.63 -11.66 -4.55
C ASP A 335 10.23 -10.26 -4.52
N GLN A 336 9.38 -9.24 -4.37
CA GLN A 336 9.81 -7.84 -4.30
C GLN A 336 10.63 -7.50 -3.05
N VAL A 337 10.46 -8.26 -1.96
CA VAL A 337 11.21 -8.02 -0.72
C VAL A 337 12.67 -8.45 -0.89
N ARG A 338 12.93 -9.52 -1.64
CA ARG A 338 14.30 -9.92 -2.02
C ARG A 338 14.96 -8.91 -2.97
N GLN A 339 14.19 -8.27 -3.85
CA GLN A 339 14.70 -7.26 -4.77
C GLN A 339 14.98 -5.93 -4.07
N VAL A 340 14.10 -5.54 -3.13
CA VAL A 340 14.18 -4.27 -2.40
C VAL A 340 14.01 -4.55 -0.89
N PRO A 341 15.11 -4.89 -0.18
CA PRO A 341 15.09 -5.24 1.25
C PRO A 341 14.58 -4.13 2.17
N PHE A 342 14.58 -2.87 1.69
CA PHE A 342 14.02 -1.72 2.38
C PHE A 342 12.58 -1.96 2.86
N TRP A 343 11.78 -2.76 2.15
CA TRP A 343 10.42 -3.07 2.58
C TRP A 343 10.33 -3.72 3.97
N ALA A 344 11.39 -4.40 4.43
CA ALA A 344 11.44 -4.95 5.79
C ALA A 344 11.34 -3.89 6.88
N TRP A 345 11.88 -2.68 6.63
CA TRP A 345 11.77 -1.55 7.56
C TRP A 345 10.33 -1.07 7.70
N THR A 346 9.56 -1.12 6.61
CA THR A 346 8.17 -0.68 6.59
C THR A 346 7.19 -1.74 7.14
N GLY A 347 7.70 -2.96 7.34
CA GLY A 347 7.02 -4.10 7.92
C GLY A 347 6.55 -5.14 6.91
N LEU A 348 6.69 -6.40 7.32
CA LEU A 348 6.30 -7.58 6.56
C LEU A 348 5.33 -8.45 7.36
N GLY A 349 4.32 -8.98 6.70
CA GLY A 349 3.40 -9.95 7.30
C GLY A 349 2.36 -10.46 6.32
N PRO A 350 1.74 -11.62 6.63
CA PRO A 350 0.64 -12.13 5.83
C PRO A 350 -0.53 -11.13 5.84
N ARG A 351 -1.19 -10.98 4.71
CA ARG A 351 -2.40 -10.14 4.64
C ARG A 351 -3.53 -10.75 5.49
N PRO A 352 -4.29 -9.91 6.19
CA PRO A 352 -5.44 -10.38 6.95
C PRO A 352 -6.50 -10.92 5.99
N ARG A 353 -6.92 -12.16 6.23
CA ARG A 353 -8.00 -12.83 5.49
C ARG A 353 -9.08 -13.29 6.48
N LYS A 354 -10.34 -13.30 6.06
CA LYS A 354 -11.44 -13.96 6.77
C LYS A 354 -11.53 -15.41 6.30
N PRO A 355 -11.96 -16.36 7.14
CA PRO A 355 -12.14 -17.75 6.72
C PRO A 355 -13.07 -17.92 5.51
N ALA A 356 -14.08 -17.05 5.38
CA ALA A 356 -15.06 -17.05 4.29
C ALA A 356 -14.55 -16.41 2.99
N ASP A 357 -13.36 -15.80 2.98
CA ASP A 357 -12.84 -15.17 1.76
C ASP A 357 -12.52 -16.22 0.70
N GLN A 358 -12.93 -15.98 -0.53
CA GLN A 358 -12.78 -16.92 -1.63
C GLN A 358 -11.33 -17.00 -2.10
N LEU A 359 -10.80 -18.22 -2.21
CA LEU A 359 -9.51 -18.48 -2.85
C LEU A 359 -9.76 -18.95 -4.28
N ASP A 360 -9.05 -18.37 -5.22
CA ASP A 360 -9.02 -18.90 -6.58
C ASP A 360 -8.29 -20.26 -6.60
N PRO A 361 -8.65 -21.22 -7.47
CA PRO A 361 -7.93 -22.50 -7.58
C PRO A 361 -6.42 -22.34 -7.79
N SER A 362 -5.97 -21.26 -8.45
CA SER A 362 -4.54 -20.96 -8.57
C SER A 362 -3.83 -20.74 -7.22
N ALA A 363 -4.57 -20.27 -6.21
CA ALA A 363 -4.07 -19.97 -4.87
C ALA A 363 -3.98 -21.20 -3.96
N LEU A 364 -4.60 -22.32 -4.35
CA LEU A 364 -4.50 -23.57 -3.59
C LEU A 364 -3.13 -24.21 -3.82
N PRO A 365 -2.55 -24.87 -2.80
CA PRO A 365 -1.36 -25.68 -2.99
C PRO A 365 -1.66 -26.75 -4.03
N VAL A 366 -0.94 -26.73 -5.15
CA VAL A 366 -1.02 -27.83 -6.12
C VAL A 366 -0.43 -29.06 -5.41
N ASN A 367 -1.26 -30.04 -5.08
CA ASN A 367 -0.80 -31.34 -4.59
C ASN A 367 0.08 -31.94 -5.70
N LYS A 368 1.41 -31.94 -5.48
CA LYS A 368 2.47 -32.06 -6.49
C LYS A 368 2.71 -30.78 -7.32
N ALA A 369 2.96 -29.66 -6.66
CA ALA A 369 3.94 -28.73 -7.21
C ALA A 369 5.24 -29.55 -7.36
N THR A 370 5.46 -30.09 -8.57
CA THR A 370 6.82 -30.33 -9.05
C THR A 370 7.59 -29.11 -8.58
N PRO A 371 8.64 -29.27 -7.75
CA PRO A 371 9.53 -28.16 -7.46
C PRO A 371 9.79 -27.57 -8.84
N ALA A 372 9.45 -26.29 -9.05
CA ALA A 372 9.89 -25.63 -10.26
C ALA A 372 11.35 -26.04 -10.42
N LEU A 373 11.71 -26.60 -11.59
CA LEU A 373 13.10 -26.91 -11.90
C LEU A 373 13.93 -25.81 -11.26
N PRO A 374 14.99 -26.11 -10.50
CA PRO A 374 15.79 -25.07 -9.90
C PRO A 374 16.38 -24.24 -11.04
N MET A 375 15.61 -23.27 -11.55
CA MET A 375 16.15 -21.99 -11.92
C MET A 375 17.05 -21.69 -10.75
N ARG A 376 18.36 -21.54 -11.02
CA ARG A 376 19.26 -20.87 -10.11
C ARG A 376 18.46 -19.71 -9.55
N GLN A 377 17.99 -19.87 -8.31
CA GLN A 377 16.90 -19.07 -7.75
C GLN A 377 17.38 -17.65 -7.84
N THR A 378 16.94 -16.91 -8.86
CA THR A 378 17.65 -15.77 -9.47
C THR A 378 18.45 -15.06 -8.40
N ALA A 379 19.77 -15.28 -8.37
CA ALA A 379 20.62 -14.68 -7.36
C ALA A 379 20.25 -13.19 -7.32
N PRO A 380 20.02 -12.59 -6.14
CA PRO A 380 19.61 -11.20 -6.12
C PRO A 380 20.60 -10.43 -6.99
N ARG A 381 20.14 -9.52 -7.85
CA ARG A 381 21.05 -8.60 -8.58
C ARG A 381 22.07 -7.95 -7.61
N MET A 382 21.72 -7.93 -6.32
CA MET A 382 22.52 -7.45 -5.20
C MET A 382 22.84 -8.52 -4.12
N PHE A 383 23.08 -9.80 -4.44
CA PHE A 383 23.56 -10.75 -3.40
C PHE A 383 24.86 -10.29 -2.75
N TRP A 384 25.72 -9.69 -3.57
CA TRP A 384 26.94 -9.03 -3.12
C TRP A 384 26.66 -7.92 -2.10
N LEU A 385 25.47 -7.29 -2.10
CA LEU A 385 25.14 -6.22 -1.15
C LEU A 385 24.97 -6.75 0.26
N GLY A 386 24.41 -7.95 0.45
CA GLY A 386 24.35 -8.57 1.77
C GLY A 386 25.75 -8.83 2.33
N TRP A 387 26.65 -9.38 1.50
CA TRP A 387 28.05 -9.56 1.85
C TRP A 387 28.79 -8.24 2.06
N ALA A 388 28.57 -7.24 1.20
CA ALA A 388 29.18 -5.93 1.32
C ALA A 388 28.72 -5.20 2.58
N LEU A 389 27.43 -5.27 2.93
CA LEU A 389 26.90 -4.74 4.18
C LEU A 389 27.44 -5.49 5.40
N ALA A 390 27.63 -6.81 5.32
CA ALA A 390 28.24 -7.59 6.39
C ALA A 390 29.70 -7.22 6.62
N VAL A 391 30.49 -7.12 5.55
CA VAL A 391 31.88 -6.68 5.60
C VAL A 391 31.97 -5.23 6.08
N ALA A 392 31.15 -4.33 5.55
CA ALA A 392 31.11 -2.94 5.97
C ALA A 392 30.71 -2.80 7.44
N ALA A 393 29.72 -3.57 7.92
CA ALA A 393 29.31 -3.56 9.33
C ALA A 393 30.43 -4.10 10.24
N ALA A 394 31.13 -5.15 9.82
CA ALA A 394 32.28 -5.67 10.56
C ALA A 394 33.41 -4.65 10.64
N LEU A 395 33.75 -3.98 9.53
CA LEU A 395 34.79 -2.96 9.48
C LEU A 395 34.43 -1.72 10.29
N SER A 396 33.21 -1.19 10.13
CA SER A 396 32.77 -0.01 10.87
C SER A 396 32.59 -0.33 12.37
N GLY A 397 32.12 -1.53 12.71
CA GLY A 397 32.00 -1.98 14.10
C GLY A 397 33.38 -2.17 14.75
N TRP A 398 34.36 -2.70 14.01
CA TRP A 398 35.74 -2.76 14.47
C TRP A 398 36.33 -1.36 14.72
N GLN A 399 36.11 -0.41 13.80
CA GLN A 399 36.55 0.98 13.97
C GLN A 399 35.87 1.63 15.19
N ALA A 400 34.55 1.49 15.32
CA ALA A 400 33.79 2.01 16.47
C ALA A 400 34.33 1.45 17.79
N ALA A 401 34.55 0.13 17.87
CA ALA A 401 35.10 -0.52 19.06
C ALA A 401 36.54 -0.10 19.37
N PHE A 402 37.40 0.01 18.35
CA PHE A 402 38.78 0.43 18.51
C PHE A 402 38.88 1.86 19.08
N HIS A 403 38.12 2.79 18.51
CA HIS A 403 38.08 4.17 18.97
C HIS A 403 37.42 4.29 20.35
N ALA A 404 36.34 3.55 20.61
CA ALA A 404 35.69 3.51 21.93
C ALA A 404 36.62 2.97 23.04
N ASN A 405 37.46 1.96 22.75
CA ASN A 405 38.39 1.40 23.72
C ASN A 405 39.62 2.28 23.96
N THR A 406 39.91 3.23 23.08
CA THR A 406 41.05 4.14 23.19
C THR A 406 40.65 5.57 23.57
N ALA A 407 39.34 5.81 23.74
CA ALA A 407 38.77 7.11 24.04
C ALA A 407 38.87 7.49 25.52
N CYS A 408 38.82 6.52 26.44
CA CYS A 408 38.90 6.78 27.89
C CYS A 408 39.97 5.92 28.56
N ASN A 409 40.54 6.44 29.64
CA ASN A 409 41.55 5.79 30.47
C ASN A 409 41.13 5.83 31.94
N ARG A 410 41.58 4.84 32.71
CA ARG A 410 41.48 4.80 34.18
C ARG A 410 42.87 4.45 34.74
N GLY A 411 43.57 5.43 35.29
CA GLY A 411 45.01 5.31 35.56
C GLY A 411 45.78 5.08 34.26
N ASP A 412 46.70 4.11 34.25
CA ASP A 412 47.53 3.78 33.08
C ASP A 412 46.85 2.79 32.11
N GLY A 413 45.62 2.37 32.40
CA GLY A 413 44.87 1.39 31.60
C GLY A 413 43.75 2.02 30.78
N THR A 414 43.42 1.38 29.65
CA THR A 414 42.24 1.73 28.84
C THR A 414 40.95 1.45 29.60
N PHE A 415 39.97 2.35 29.46
CA PHE A 415 38.64 2.21 30.03
C PHE A 415 37.59 2.32 28.93
N SER A 416 36.65 1.36 28.89
CA SER A 416 35.64 1.31 27.83
C SER A 416 34.77 2.57 27.83
N LEU A 417 34.62 3.21 26.66
CA LEU A 417 33.72 4.36 26.50
C LEU A 417 32.27 4.07 26.90
N LEU A 418 31.76 2.86 26.66
CA LEU A 418 30.41 2.45 27.08
C LEU A 418 30.29 2.43 28.61
N LEU A 419 31.29 1.86 29.27
CA LEU A 419 31.33 1.81 30.73
C LEU A 419 31.55 3.20 31.33
N ALA A 420 32.31 4.05 30.63
CA ALA A 420 32.40 5.47 30.94
C ALA A 420 31.02 6.12 30.83
N GLN A 421 30.28 5.96 29.74
CA GLN A 421 28.93 6.54 29.58
C GLN A 421 27.97 6.11 30.70
N LEU A 422 27.96 4.83 31.07
CA LEU A 422 27.11 4.30 32.15
C LEU A 422 27.50 4.82 33.54
N LEU A 423 28.78 5.12 33.75
CA LEU A 423 29.32 5.60 35.02
C LEU A 423 29.67 7.09 35.00
N ALA A 424 29.13 7.84 34.02
CA ALA A 424 29.34 9.28 33.86
C ALA A 424 29.15 10.10 35.15
N PRO A 425 28.13 9.83 36.01
CA PRO A 425 27.97 10.55 37.27
C PRO A 425 29.11 10.34 38.28
N PHE A 426 29.96 9.33 38.06
CA PHE A 426 30.99 8.89 38.99
C PHE A 426 32.41 8.96 38.39
N HIS A 427 32.61 9.58 37.22
CA HIS A 427 33.91 9.67 36.55
C HIS A 427 35.02 10.19 37.46
N ASP A 428 34.78 11.33 38.11
CA ASP A 428 35.74 11.96 39.03
C ASP A 428 36.09 11.05 40.23
N ARG A 429 35.11 10.28 40.72
CA ARG A 429 35.31 9.34 41.84
C ARG A 429 36.02 8.06 41.41
N LEU A 430 35.90 7.68 40.14
CA LEU A 430 36.47 6.45 39.58
C LEU A 430 37.83 6.67 38.91
N GLY A 431 38.27 7.93 38.76
CA GLY A 431 39.53 8.30 38.12
C GLY A 431 39.50 8.05 36.60
N VAL A 432 38.35 8.24 35.97
CA VAL A 432 38.17 8.05 34.52
C VAL A 432 38.41 9.38 33.81
N SER A 433 39.27 9.39 32.79
CA SER A 433 39.51 10.54 31.91
C SER A 433 39.27 10.15 30.46
N CYS A 434 38.65 11.02 29.66
CA CYS A 434 38.34 10.74 28.26
C CYS A 434 38.88 11.86 27.36
N ASP A 435 39.45 11.48 26.22
CA ASP A 435 39.93 12.40 25.19
C ASP A 435 38.77 12.80 24.27
N ALA A 436 38.48 14.11 24.21
CA ALA A 436 37.31 14.62 23.49
C ALA A 436 37.36 14.32 21.98
N GLU A 437 38.53 14.37 21.35
CA GLU A 437 38.68 14.12 19.91
C GLU A 437 38.48 12.64 19.60
N ARG A 438 39.04 11.76 20.43
CA ARG A 438 38.82 10.31 20.31
C ARG A 438 37.40 9.89 20.61
N VAL A 439 36.73 10.56 21.55
CA VAL A 439 35.29 10.36 21.81
C VAL A 439 34.46 10.77 20.59
N GLN A 440 34.73 11.93 19.98
CA GLN A 440 34.03 12.37 18.78
C GLN A 440 34.25 11.42 17.60
N LEU A 441 35.48 10.94 17.42
CA LEU A 441 35.81 9.97 16.38
C LEU A 441 35.14 8.61 16.62
N ALA A 442 35.10 8.14 17.86
CA ALA A 442 34.38 6.93 18.24
C ALA A 442 32.88 7.04 17.93
N LEU A 443 32.26 8.18 18.28
CA LEU A 443 30.85 8.43 17.99
C LEU A 443 30.59 8.49 16.48
N ALA A 444 31.44 9.16 15.70
CA ALA A 444 31.29 9.22 14.24
C ALA A 444 31.32 7.83 13.59
N TRP A 445 32.24 6.96 14.02
CA TRP A 445 32.27 5.57 13.54
C TRP A 445 31.09 4.74 14.02
N ASP A 446 30.58 5.01 15.22
CA ASP A 446 29.38 4.34 15.73
C ASP A 446 28.13 4.74 14.92
N TRP A 447 28.00 6.00 14.48
CA TRP A 447 26.95 6.41 13.53
C TRP A 447 27.03 5.65 12.20
N VAL A 448 28.24 5.53 11.64
CA VAL A 448 28.47 4.76 10.40
C VAL A 448 28.09 3.29 10.62
N PHE A 449 28.51 2.70 11.74
CA PHE A 449 28.15 1.33 12.10
C PHE A 449 26.64 1.17 12.26
N CYS A 450 25.94 2.06 12.97
CA CYS A 450 24.49 2.02 13.15
C CYS A 450 23.75 2.00 11.81
N VAL A 451 24.15 2.86 10.86
CA VAL A 451 23.53 2.91 9.52
C VAL A 451 23.77 1.61 8.76
N VAL A 452 25.02 1.15 8.68
CA VAL A 452 25.38 -0.04 7.91
C VAL A 452 24.80 -1.32 8.54
N TYR A 453 24.86 -1.43 9.87
CA TYR A 453 24.30 -2.52 10.64
C TYR A 453 22.77 -2.56 10.55
N GLY A 454 22.10 -1.40 10.60
CA GLY A 454 20.66 -1.31 10.37
C GLY A 454 20.26 -1.83 8.99
N LEU A 455 21.02 -1.46 7.94
CA LEU A 455 20.79 -1.95 6.58
C LEU A 455 21.04 -3.47 6.46
N LEU A 456 22.08 -3.98 7.12
CA LEU A 456 22.38 -5.42 7.19
C LEU A 456 21.28 -6.21 7.92
N LEU A 457 20.85 -5.73 9.08
CA LEU A 457 19.78 -6.35 9.86
C LEU A 457 18.50 -6.40 9.06
N ALA A 458 18.12 -5.30 8.39
CA ALA A 458 16.95 -5.30 7.55
C ALA A 458 17.03 -6.32 6.41
N TRP A 459 18.22 -6.52 5.84
CA TRP A 459 18.44 -7.57 4.85
C TRP A 459 18.22 -8.98 5.43
N LEU A 460 18.83 -9.30 6.58
CA LEU A 460 18.66 -10.60 7.24
C LEU A 460 17.22 -10.85 7.72
N VAL A 461 16.61 -9.83 8.32
CA VAL A 461 15.22 -9.84 8.81
C VAL A 461 14.25 -10.01 7.65
N SER A 462 14.47 -9.34 6.52
CA SER A 462 13.64 -9.49 5.32
C SER A 462 13.55 -10.95 4.86
N TRP A 463 14.66 -11.68 4.94
CA TRP A 463 14.73 -13.07 4.52
C TRP A 463 14.02 -14.03 5.49
N GLY A 464 14.29 -13.90 6.79
CA GLY A 464 13.66 -14.72 7.82
C GLY A 464 12.15 -14.48 7.94
N ALA A 465 11.75 -13.21 8.03
CA ALA A 465 10.34 -12.81 8.16
C ALA A 465 9.52 -13.19 6.93
N ARG A 466 10.11 -13.14 5.73
CA ARG A 466 9.46 -13.64 4.50
C ARG A 466 9.14 -15.13 4.60
N ARG A 467 10.11 -15.97 4.99
CA ARG A 467 9.89 -17.42 5.10
C ARG A 467 8.79 -17.74 6.11
N ALA A 468 8.80 -17.05 7.26
CA ALA A 468 7.74 -17.16 8.25
C ALA A 468 6.38 -16.72 7.69
N ALA A 469 6.33 -15.62 6.94
CA ALA A 469 5.09 -15.10 6.36
C ALA A 469 4.48 -16.07 5.34
N LEU A 470 5.31 -16.59 4.43
CA LEU A 470 4.86 -17.57 3.43
C LEU A 470 4.39 -18.88 4.08
N ALA A 471 5.08 -19.35 5.12
CA ALA A 471 4.66 -20.53 5.88
C ALA A 471 3.32 -20.29 6.61
N ALA A 472 3.11 -19.09 7.18
CA ALA A 472 1.86 -18.72 7.82
C ALA A 472 0.70 -18.63 6.81
N ILE A 473 0.93 -18.04 5.62
CA ILE A 473 -0.05 -17.98 4.52
C ILE A 473 -0.47 -19.40 4.12
N ALA A 474 0.51 -20.30 3.91
CA ALA A 474 0.24 -21.68 3.52
C ALA A 474 -0.61 -22.45 4.55
N ARG A 475 -0.52 -22.07 5.83
CA ARG A 475 -1.32 -22.64 6.93
C ARG A 475 -2.61 -21.87 7.22
N GLY A 476 -2.88 -20.79 6.50
CA GLY A 476 -4.01 -19.89 6.77
C GLY A 476 -3.92 -19.17 8.12
N GLN A 477 -2.72 -19.04 8.70
CA GLN A 477 -2.49 -18.46 10.01
C GLN A 477 -2.16 -16.96 9.92
N ARG A 478 -2.63 -16.18 10.89
CA ARG A 478 -2.19 -14.80 11.10
C ARG A 478 -0.92 -14.80 11.94
N PHE A 479 -0.05 -13.82 11.72
CA PHE A 479 1.06 -13.58 12.64
C PHE A 479 0.57 -13.22 14.04
N GLY A 480 1.25 -13.75 15.06
CA GLY A 480 1.10 -13.34 16.46
C GLY A 480 1.42 -11.85 16.66
N TRP A 481 0.94 -11.28 17.77
CA TRP A 481 1.11 -9.84 18.07
C TRP A 481 2.58 -9.40 18.01
N LEU A 482 3.48 -10.19 18.59
CA LEU A 482 4.90 -9.85 18.69
C LEU A 482 5.55 -9.70 17.31
N THR A 483 5.26 -10.61 16.38
CA THR A 483 5.78 -10.56 14.99
C THR A 483 5.27 -9.34 14.23
N ARG A 484 4.06 -8.85 14.54
CA ARG A 484 3.53 -7.59 13.96
C ARG A 484 4.23 -6.35 14.50
N GLN A 485 4.81 -6.42 15.70
CA GLN A 485 5.57 -5.31 16.29
C GLN A 485 7.02 -5.24 15.79
N MET A 486 7.50 -6.22 15.04
CA MET A 486 8.89 -6.28 14.56
C MET A 486 9.39 -4.97 13.92
N PRO A 487 8.61 -4.23 13.09
CA PRO A 487 9.06 -2.96 12.52
C PRO A 487 9.23 -1.87 13.58
N TRP A 488 8.35 -1.83 14.57
CA TRP A 488 8.43 -0.89 15.71
C TRP A 488 9.57 -1.24 16.65
N LEU A 489 9.86 -2.53 16.85
CA LEU A 489 11.02 -2.98 17.60
C LEU A 489 12.32 -2.63 16.88
N MET A 490 12.38 -2.77 15.55
CA MET A 490 13.52 -2.34 14.75
C MET A 490 13.70 -0.82 14.75
N LEU A 491 12.61 -0.06 14.58
CA LEU A 491 12.64 1.40 14.63
C LEU A 491 13.01 1.91 16.03
N GLY A 492 12.49 1.27 17.08
CA GLY A 492 12.86 1.54 18.46
C GLY A 492 14.32 1.23 18.74
N LEU A 493 14.85 0.14 18.18
CA LEU A 493 16.26 -0.22 18.29
C LEU A 493 17.16 0.84 17.65
N VAL A 494 16.91 1.19 16.39
CA VAL A 494 17.70 2.18 15.64
C VAL A 494 17.54 3.58 16.23
N GLY A 495 16.31 3.95 16.60
CA GLY A 495 16.01 5.25 17.21
C GLY A 495 16.66 5.44 18.58
N ALA A 496 16.69 4.37 19.40
CA ALA A 496 17.40 4.38 20.67
C ALA A 496 18.92 4.56 20.47
N ASP A 497 19.51 3.90 19.47
CA ASP A 497 20.93 4.06 19.15
C ASP A 497 21.28 5.49 18.72
N ILE A 498 20.48 6.04 17.80
CA ILE A 498 20.60 7.43 17.33
C ILE A 498 20.52 8.42 18.50
N LEU A 499 19.55 8.23 19.41
CA LEU A 499 19.37 9.09 20.57
C LEU A 499 20.54 8.97 21.57
N GLU A 500 21.00 7.76 21.85
CA GLU A 500 22.14 7.49 22.74
C GLU A 500 23.43 8.15 22.22
N ASN A 501 23.68 8.04 20.91
CA ASN A 501 24.81 8.68 20.25
C ASN A 501 24.71 10.20 20.19
N TRP A 502 23.52 10.74 19.92
CA TRP A 502 23.31 12.19 19.92
C TRP A 502 23.51 12.81 21.32
N LEU A 503 22.99 12.16 22.36
CA LEU A 503 23.19 12.59 23.75
C LEU A 503 24.66 12.49 24.17
N SER A 504 25.35 11.41 23.77
CA SER A 504 26.77 11.21 24.05
C SER A 504 27.66 12.26 23.38
N TYR A 505 27.34 12.63 22.13
CA TYR A 505 28.03 13.72 21.42
C TYR A 505 27.86 15.06 22.13
N ARG A 506 26.63 15.37 22.57
CA ARG A 506 26.34 16.61 23.31
C ARG A 506 27.11 16.67 24.63
N LEU A 507 27.16 15.57 25.38
CA LEU A 507 27.93 15.48 26.63
C LEU A 507 29.45 15.70 26.42
N GLY A 508 30.01 15.19 25.32
CA GLY A 508 31.43 15.35 24.99
C GLY A 508 31.81 16.72 24.42
N SER A 509 30.86 17.46 23.83
CA SER A 509 31.12 18.76 23.18
C SER A 509 31.31 19.95 24.14
N GLY A 510 31.14 19.75 25.45
CA GLY A 510 31.40 20.78 26.47
C GLY A 510 30.44 21.97 26.47
N ASP A 511 29.33 21.91 25.72
CA ASP A 511 28.35 22.99 25.58
C ASP A 511 27.22 22.84 26.63
N PRO A 512 27.24 23.57 27.78
CA PRO A 512 26.41 23.24 28.94
C PRO A 512 24.96 23.75 28.88
N LEU A 513 24.51 24.31 27.75
CA LEU A 513 23.23 25.02 27.67
C LEU A 513 22.41 24.58 26.44
N SER A 514 21.48 23.63 26.61
CA SER A 514 20.22 23.59 25.81
C SER A 514 19.22 22.48 26.18
N LEU A 515 19.42 21.71 27.25
CA LEU A 515 18.38 20.79 27.77
C LEU A 515 17.95 21.04 29.22
N CYS A 516 18.54 22.04 29.89
CA CYS A 516 18.05 22.49 31.19
C CYS A 516 17.07 23.65 31.00
N LEU A 517 15.82 23.35 30.64
CA LEU A 517 14.71 24.26 30.91
C LEU A 517 14.18 23.95 32.32
N VAL A 518 14.69 24.74 33.27
CA VAL A 518 14.11 25.07 34.58
C VAL A 518 13.93 23.90 35.57
N ALA A 519 14.91 23.71 36.45
CA ALA A 519 14.63 23.46 37.86
C ALA A 519 15.80 23.97 38.70
N ALA A 520 15.49 24.89 39.62
CA ALA A 520 16.44 25.54 40.50
C ALA A 520 17.24 24.54 41.35
N GLY A 521 18.56 24.69 41.38
CA GLY A 521 19.42 24.21 42.47
C GLY A 521 19.80 22.72 42.53
N GLY A 522 19.45 21.89 41.54
CA GLY A 522 19.84 20.48 41.49
C GLY A 522 20.67 20.15 40.24
N ALA A 523 21.69 19.29 40.38
CA ALA A 523 22.46 18.78 39.25
C ALA A 523 21.53 18.20 38.17
N CYS A 524 21.66 18.68 36.92
CA CYS A 524 20.75 18.37 35.81
C CYS A 524 20.98 16.90 35.36
N SER A 525 20.25 15.95 35.98
CA SER A 525 20.36 14.50 35.72
C SER A 525 19.58 14.03 34.50
N TRP A 526 18.83 14.92 33.83
CA TRP A 526 17.94 14.59 32.73
C TRP A 526 18.63 13.96 31.50
N PRO A 527 19.79 14.45 31.03
CA PRO A 527 20.50 13.82 29.90
C PRO A 527 20.94 12.39 30.22
N LEU A 528 21.36 12.14 31.46
CA LEU A 528 21.79 10.82 31.95
C LEU A 528 20.60 9.85 32.09
N LEU A 529 19.45 10.36 32.57
CA LEU A 529 18.20 9.59 32.61
C LEU A 529 17.70 9.23 31.22
N LEU A 530 17.80 10.15 30.25
CA LEU A 530 17.45 9.89 28.85
C LEU A 530 18.39 8.86 28.21
N LEU A 531 19.69 8.89 28.55
CA LEU A 531 20.67 7.91 28.08
C LEU A 531 20.35 6.50 28.61
N ALA A 532 20.10 6.39 29.92
CA ALA A 532 19.68 5.13 30.54
C ALA A 532 18.34 4.60 29.99
N PHE A 533 17.38 5.50 29.74
CA PHE A 533 16.11 5.15 29.09
C PHE A 533 16.32 4.62 27.66
N SER A 534 17.19 5.26 26.89
CA SER A 534 17.52 4.83 25.53
C SER A 534 18.09 3.41 25.50
N SER A 535 19.08 3.13 26.36
CA SER A 535 19.67 1.79 26.46
C SER A 535 18.65 0.74 26.91
N LEU A 536 17.74 1.08 27.83
CA LEU A 536 16.64 0.19 28.24
C LEU A 536 15.72 -0.18 27.06
N VAL A 537 15.37 0.81 26.22
CA VAL A 537 14.57 0.59 25.00
C VAL A 537 15.31 -0.33 24.04
N LYS A 538 16.61 -0.10 23.82
CA LYS A 538 17.48 -0.91 22.95
C LYS A 538 17.49 -2.39 23.37
N PHE A 539 17.79 -2.68 24.64
CA PHE A 539 17.83 -4.06 25.15
C PHE A 539 16.46 -4.74 25.14
N SER A 540 15.39 -3.99 25.43
CA SER A 540 14.02 -4.50 25.36
C SER A 540 13.64 -4.87 23.92
N CYS A 541 13.99 -4.02 22.94
CA CYS A 541 13.77 -4.30 21.52
C CYS A 541 14.54 -5.53 21.05
N LEU A 542 15.82 -5.68 21.43
CA LEU A 542 16.63 -6.86 21.11
C LEU A 542 16.03 -8.14 21.70
N ALA A 543 15.63 -8.12 22.97
CA ALA A 543 15.04 -9.29 23.63
C ALA A 543 13.72 -9.71 22.97
N LEU A 544 12.89 -8.75 22.56
CA LEU A 544 11.63 -9.02 21.86
C LEU A 544 11.87 -9.49 20.41
N LEU A 545 12.83 -8.90 19.69
CA LEU A 545 13.24 -9.36 18.37
C LEU A 545 13.77 -10.80 18.41
N ALA A 546 14.58 -11.15 19.41
CA ALA A 546 15.05 -12.52 19.60
C ALA A 546 13.88 -13.50 19.80
N LYS A 547 12.83 -13.12 20.55
CA LYS A 547 11.62 -13.93 20.70
C LYS A 547 10.86 -14.11 19.38
N VAL A 548 10.77 -13.07 18.54
CA VAL A 548 10.17 -13.17 17.19
C VAL A 548 10.94 -14.15 16.30
N ILE A 549 12.27 -14.11 16.36
CA ILE A 549 13.14 -14.97 15.55
C ILE A 549 13.06 -16.44 16.01
N VAL A 550 12.99 -16.68 17.32
CA VAL A 550 13.00 -18.03 17.91
C VAL A 550 11.60 -18.69 17.88
N LYS A 551 10.51 -17.92 18.02
CA LYS A 551 9.13 -18.41 17.95
C LYS A 551 8.30 -17.56 16.97
N PRO A 552 8.33 -17.90 15.67
CA PRO A 552 7.71 -17.06 14.63
C PRO A 552 6.17 -17.11 14.58
N LEU A 553 5.51 -18.00 15.33
CA LEU A 553 4.09 -18.35 15.17
C LEU A 553 3.29 -18.18 16.47
#